data_AF-A0AA39P6E4-F1
#
_entry.id   AF-A0AA39P6E4-F1
#
_cell.length_a   1.000
_cell.length_b   1.000
_cell.length_c   1.000
_cell.angle_alpha   90.00
_cell.angle_beta   90.00
_cell.angle_gamma   90.00
#
_symmetry.space_group_name_H-M   'P 1'
#
loop_
_entity.id
_entity.type
_entity.pdbx_description
1 polymer ?
#
loop_
_entity_poly.entity_id
_entity_poly.type
_entity_poly.pdbx_seq_one_letter_code
_entity_poly.pdbx_strand_id
1 'polypeptide(L)'
;MASMMDIENFGDGWKRLLLREDLENNDCVRKQVTLTALTEIGQEESSIPVLKQRSYTGTKPVISSPLANTPCAELGTDGFLRKLNELLDTSYSVNTLFSRNASLKPETPARQNLTHLSWILEPYIEQNYDFGTAYAQLRRYWSDVTCMESNLCTREAADCEMRRKALVGDRINKWNVPPRRVWDLCANRVVPYWVADRDMPNLDKPTRGRLERPWGISHAWMSDEERADIWTPINGYQWPVPVPKDAKLELIRIEMLNLGAEYVWLDVLCLRQAGGQDGHLGIEEWKLDVPTIGWVYRDTSVMCYFSGLGRPLSLKPGDFESDRCWFNRAWTLQEISEEAIIGGETGDNSIMEKEIRAKFQKELESLRLMRKDNSVVDVLRQMQTRVSTNPTDRVAGLACLLDSRYIPVYDASQPQEDAWVALVDAMAYWSRTDLFFLYPEPGNGNKYWRPSWEQMMKKMNFQSCSGLGWLAKVGRTEETNIDWFEGPCIDSGHVRGLDYEGEGPRQGDLIVGDFNGTRHTFKIFADHQYPIPDGSYILIGTRGWDNETFWAVGIPRQDGIFEKVSVFSMPDIQQLCALGVVRWAAQMGLC
;
A
#
# COMPACT_ATOMS: atom_id res chain seq x y z
N MET A 1 15.16 -2.09 38.73
CA MET A 1 15.10 -0.62 38.91
C MET A 1 16.20 0.03 38.09
N ALA A 2 15.88 0.32 36.83
CA ALA A 2 16.47 1.31 35.92
C ALA A 2 15.57 1.25 34.65
N SER A 3 15.03 2.41 34.26
CA SER A 3 13.94 2.71 33.30
C SER A 3 13.86 1.81 32.05
N MET A 4 12.74 1.25 31.58
CA MET A 4 11.31 1.65 31.62
C MET A 4 11.05 3.06 31.08
N MET A 5 11.38 3.27 29.81
CA MET A 5 10.80 4.29 28.94
C MET A 5 10.77 3.73 27.51
N ASP A 6 9.68 4.05 26.81
CA ASP A 6 9.36 3.73 25.41
C ASP A 6 8.82 2.31 25.14
N ILE A 7 7.51 2.14 25.34
CA ILE A 7 6.52 1.49 24.44
C ILE A 7 5.15 1.64 25.14
N GLU A 8 4.67 2.88 25.25
CA GLU A 8 3.26 3.20 25.52
C GLU A 8 2.91 4.39 24.63
N ASN A 9 2.50 4.12 23.38
CA ASN A 9 1.82 5.09 22.50
C ASN A 9 1.30 4.41 21.23
N PHE A 10 0.46 3.37 21.37
CA PHE A 10 -0.27 2.78 20.24
C PHE A 10 -1.81 2.76 20.42
N GLY A 11 -2.35 3.44 21.44
CA GLY A 11 -3.79 3.41 21.76
C GLY A 11 -4.61 4.66 21.44
N ASP A 12 -4.01 5.86 21.34
CA ASP A 12 -4.77 7.14 21.34
C ASP A 12 -4.55 8.02 20.08
N GLY A 13 -3.96 7.46 19.02
CA GLY A 13 -3.59 8.21 17.81
C GLY A 13 -4.75 8.61 16.89
N TRP A 14 -5.86 7.87 16.89
CA TRP A 14 -6.91 8.04 15.88
C TRP A 14 -7.94 9.14 16.21
N LYS A 15 -8.20 9.41 17.50
CA LYS A 15 -9.14 10.47 17.91
C LYS A 15 -8.55 11.88 17.90
N ARG A 16 -7.25 12.03 17.66
CA ARG A 16 -6.57 13.34 17.58
C ARG A 16 -6.44 13.90 16.15
N LEU A 17 -6.80 13.12 15.13
CA LEU A 17 -6.79 13.54 13.73
C LEU A 17 -8.04 14.32 13.29
N LEU A 18 -9.13 14.27 14.05
CA LEU A 18 -10.38 14.99 13.76
C LEU A 18 -10.51 16.34 14.49
N LEU A 19 -9.49 16.80 15.21
CA LEU A 19 -9.57 18.00 16.07
C LEU A 19 -8.41 18.99 15.88
N ARG A 20 -7.78 19.01 14.69
CA ARG A 20 -6.76 20.01 14.33
C ARG A 20 -6.96 20.54 12.91
N GLU A 21 -8.17 20.99 12.60
CA GLU A 21 -8.42 21.85 11.44
C GLU A 21 -8.20 23.36 11.71
N ASP A 22 -7.95 23.78 12.96
CA ASP A 22 -8.01 25.21 13.32
C ASP A 22 -6.67 25.91 13.59
N LEU A 23 -5.59 25.59 12.86
CA LEU A 23 -4.34 26.39 12.93
C LEU A 23 -3.70 26.64 11.55
N GLU A 24 -4.50 27.01 10.56
CA GLU A 24 -4.06 27.92 9.50
C GLU A 24 -4.89 29.20 9.56
N ASN A 25 -4.76 29.91 10.69
CA ASN A 25 -5.24 31.28 10.80
C ASN A 25 -4.25 32.21 10.09
N ASN A 26 -4.38 32.28 8.77
CA ASN A 26 -4.08 33.45 7.96
C ASN A 26 -5.31 33.66 7.09
N ASP A 27 -6.18 34.59 7.51
CA ASP A 27 -7.33 35.11 6.77
C ASP A 27 -6.88 35.77 5.45
N CYS A 28 -6.49 34.95 4.47
CA CYS A 28 -6.41 35.32 3.07
C CYS A 28 -7.48 34.50 2.36
N VAL A 29 -8.62 35.13 2.07
CA VAL A 29 -9.73 34.52 1.33
C VAL A 29 -9.21 34.16 -0.07
N ARG A 30 -8.77 32.91 -0.25
CA ARG A 30 -8.35 32.43 -1.57
C ARG A 30 -9.55 32.47 -2.53
N LYS A 31 -9.29 32.98 -3.74
CA LYS A 31 -10.28 33.06 -4.81
C LYS A 31 -10.86 31.67 -5.11
N GLN A 32 -12.19 31.57 -5.13
CA GLN A 32 -12.85 30.35 -5.58
C GLN A 32 -12.64 30.15 -7.08
N VAL A 33 -12.33 28.91 -7.45
CA VAL A 33 -12.17 28.46 -8.84
C VAL A 33 -13.22 27.40 -9.13
N THR A 34 -13.80 27.46 -10.32
CA THR A 34 -14.75 26.47 -10.82
C THR A 34 -14.20 25.78 -12.06
N LEU A 35 -14.23 24.45 -12.07
CA LEU A 35 -14.03 23.61 -13.25
C LEU A 35 -15.35 22.91 -13.57
N THR A 36 -15.69 22.81 -14.85
CA THR A 36 -16.92 22.14 -15.30
C THR A 36 -16.64 21.16 -16.43
N ALA A 37 -17.48 20.14 -16.56
CA ALA A 37 -17.45 19.23 -17.70
C ALA A 37 -17.53 20.00 -19.05
N LEU A 38 -18.29 21.10 -19.09
CA LEU A 38 -18.39 21.93 -20.30
C LEU A 38 -17.04 22.56 -20.68
N THR A 39 -16.30 23.08 -19.71
CA THR A 39 -15.00 23.72 -19.96
C THR A 39 -13.92 22.70 -20.27
N GLU A 40 -13.97 21.54 -19.62
CA GLU A 40 -12.90 20.53 -19.73
C GLU A 40 -13.09 19.61 -20.95
N ILE A 41 -14.33 19.21 -21.27
CA ILE A 41 -14.61 18.25 -22.34
C ILE A 41 -15.72 18.68 -23.32
N GLY A 42 -16.28 19.89 -23.17
CA GLY A 42 -17.30 20.42 -24.08
C GLY A 42 -18.69 19.80 -23.93
N GLN A 43 -18.98 19.10 -22.82
CA GLN A 43 -20.27 18.46 -22.56
C GLN A 43 -21.04 19.16 -21.44
N GLU A 44 -22.36 19.27 -21.58
CA GLU A 44 -23.22 19.83 -20.53
C GLU A 44 -23.18 18.96 -19.27
N GLU A 45 -23.16 19.59 -18.09
CA GLU A 45 -23.07 18.91 -16.80
C GLU A 45 -24.27 17.97 -16.56
N SER A 46 -25.45 18.33 -17.08
CA SER A 46 -26.68 17.53 -17.01
C SER A 46 -26.55 16.16 -17.70
N SER A 47 -25.69 16.07 -18.72
CA SER A 47 -25.45 14.84 -19.49
C SER A 47 -24.49 13.89 -18.80
N ILE A 48 -23.73 14.37 -17.79
CA ILE A 48 -22.78 13.55 -17.06
C ILE A 48 -23.51 12.74 -15.97
N PRO A 49 -23.49 11.40 -16.03
CA PRO A 49 -24.24 10.55 -15.11
C PRO A 49 -23.68 10.58 -13.69
N VAL A 50 -22.35 10.64 -13.54
CA VAL A 50 -21.69 10.68 -12.23
C VAL A 50 -21.75 12.10 -11.67
N LEU A 51 -22.39 12.26 -10.50
CA LEU A 51 -22.71 13.59 -9.95
C LEU A 51 -21.46 14.41 -9.65
N LYS A 52 -20.45 13.77 -9.04
CA LYS A 52 -19.18 14.43 -8.68
C LYS A 52 -18.25 14.69 -9.86
N GLN A 53 -18.56 14.21 -11.07
CA GLN A 53 -17.79 14.51 -12.29
C GLN A 53 -18.29 15.77 -13.02
N ARG A 54 -19.43 16.33 -12.62
CA ARG A 54 -20.08 17.45 -13.33
C ARG A 54 -19.32 18.76 -13.26
N SER A 55 -18.96 19.15 -12.03
CA SER A 55 -18.27 20.40 -11.76
C SER A 55 -17.58 20.33 -10.41
N TYR A 56 -16.48 21.07 -10.28
CA TYR A 56 -15.78 21.33 -9.02
C TYR A 56 -15.80 22.83 -8.76
N THR A 57 -16.12 23.23 -7.53
CA THR A 57 -15.95 24.61 -7.05
C THR A 57 -15.24 24.57 -5.71
N GLY A 58 -14.09 25.25 -5.61
CA GLY A 58 -13.32 25.28 -4.38
C GLY A 58 -12.22 26.32 -4.37
N THR A 59 -11.41 26.35 -3.32
CA THR A 59 -10.35 27.34 -3.10
C THR A 59 -8.97 26.84 -3.51
N LYS A 60 -8.85 25.58 -3.95
CA LYS A 60 -7.58 25.08 -4.51
C LYS A 60 -7.31 25.82 -5.82
N PRO A 61 -6.06 26.23 -6.08
CA PRO A 61 -5.70 26.98 -7.28
C PRO A 61 -5.57 26.01 -8.47
N VAL A 62 -6.70 25.43 -8.88
CA VAL A 62 -6.80 24.50 -10.01
C VAL A 62 -6.80 25.27 -11.33
N ILE A 63 -6.18 24.73 -12.38
CA ILE A 63 -6.20 25.33 -13.72
C ILE A 63 -7.04 24.50 -14.69
N SER A 64 -7.64 25.13 -15.68
CA SER A 64 -8.37 24.39 -16.72
C SER A 64 -7.43 23.64 -17.65
N SER A 65 -7.91 22.56 -18.26
CA SER A 65 -7.12 21.79 -19.23
C SER A 65 -6.62 22.61 -20.42
N PRO A 66 -7.42 23.54 -21.02
CA PRO A 66 -6.91 24.44 -22.05
C PRO A 66 -5.73 25.31 -21.60
N LEU A 67 -5.78 25.86 -20.38
CA LEU A 67 -4.67 26.65 -19.84
C LEU A 67 -3.45 25.77 -19.57
N ALA A 68 -3.65 24.59 -18.95
CA ALA A 68 -2.56 23.64 -18.69
C ALA A 68 -1.82 23.25 -19.97
N ASN A 69 -2.54 23.09 -21.07
CA ASN A 69 -1.99 22.68 -22.37
C ASN A 69 -1.36 23.83 -23.16
N THR A 70 -1.44 25.08 -22.70
CA THR A 70 -0.85 26.22 -23.40
C THR A 70 0.67 26.20 -23.28
N PRO A 71 1.45 26.18 -24.38
CA PRO A 71 2.90 26.28 -24.32
C PRO A 71 3.36 27.58 -23.64
N CYS A 72 4.35 27.50 -22.74
CA CYS A 72 4.91 28.68 -22.07
C CYS A 72 5.48 29.69 -23.08
N ALA A 73 5.99 29.21 -24.21
CA ALA A 73 6.48 30.05 -25.30
C ALA A 73 5.41 30.95 -25.92
N GLU A 74 4.14 30.51 -25.98
CA GLU A 74 3.03 31.33 -26.49
C GLU A 74 2.66 32.47 -25.54
N LEU A 75 2.87 32.28 -24.24
CA LEU A 75 2.59 33.30 -23.22
C LEU A 75 3.72 34.34 -23.11
N GLY A 76 4.96 33.95 -23.41
CA GLY A 76 6.17 34.72 -23.13
C GLY A 76 6.38 34.94 -21.62
N THR A 77 7.52 35.51 -21.24
CA THR A 77 7.88 35.68 -19.81
C THR A 77 6.86 36.52 -19.04
N ASP A 78 6.40 37.64 -19.62
CA ASP A 78 5.42 38.52 -18.98
C ASP A 78 4.02 37.89 -18.86
N GLY A 79 3.56 37.20 -19.91
CA GLY A 79 2.25 36.53 -19.89
C GLY A 79 2.24 35.34 -18.95
N PHE A 80 3.35 34.58 -18.93
CA PHE A 80 3.53 33.45 -18.02
C PHE A 80 3.50 33.91 -16.55
N LEU A 81 4.31 34.92 -16.21
CA LEU A 81 4.33 35.48 -14.85
C LEU A 81 2.98 36.05 -14.44
N ARG A 82 2.29 36.76 -15.35
CA ARG A 82 0.96 37.30 -15.08
C ARG A 82 -0.03 36.21 -14.69
N LYS A 83 -0.02 35.08 -15.38
CA LYS A 83 -0.89 33.94 -15.07
C LYS A 83 -0.56 33.31 -13.70
N LEU A 84 0.72 33.17 -13.37
CA LEU A 84 1.13 32.70 -12.04
C LEU A 84 0.67 33.65 -10.93
N ASN A 85 0.87 34.95 -11.12
CA ASN A 85 0.41 35.99 -10.20
C ASN A 85 -1.12 35.94 -9.98
N GLU A 86 -1.89 35.83 -11.07
CA GLU A 86 -3.35 35.73 -11.03
C GLU A 86 -3.85 34.48 -10.28
N LEU A 87 -3.19 33.34 -10.47
CA LEU A 87 -3.61 32.05 -9.89
C LEU A 87 -3.18 31.88 -8.43
N LEU A 88 -2.01 32.43 -8.08
CA LEU A 88 -1.38 32.24 -6.77
C LEU A 88 -1.54 33.47 -5.86
N ASP A 89 -2.32 34.46 -6.30
CA ASP A 89 -2.60 35.71 -5.59
C ASP A 89 -1.31 36.45 -5.18
N THR A 90 -0.42 36.64 -6.16
CA THR A 90 0.87 37.34 -5.97
C THR A 90 1.02 38.49 -6.95
N SER A 91 2.02 39.34 -6.74
CA SER A 91 2.26 40.56 -7.53
C SER A 91 3.72 40.73 -7.93
N TYR A 92 4.42 39.62 -8.18
CA TYR A 92 5.82 39.67 -8.59
C TYR A 92 6.00 40.33 -9.95
N SER A 93 7.16 40.96 -10.15
CA SER A 93 7.59 41.51 -11.43
C SER A 93 8.69 40.62 -12.02
N VAL A 94 8.88 40.68 -13.34
CA VAL A 94 9.99 39.98 -14.00
C VAL A 94 11.35 40.41 -13.42
N ASN A 95 11.44 41.66 -12.95
CA ASN A 95 12.62 42.24 -12.33
C ASN A 95 12.74 41.95 -10.82
N THR A 96 11.82 41.19 -10.23
CA THR A 96 11.90 40.84 -8.81
C THR A 96 13.17 40.00 -8.59
N LEU A 97 14.01 40.46 -7.65
CA LEU A 97 15.31 39.88 -7.34
C LEU A 97 15.23 38.94 -6.14
N PHE A 98 15.90 37.80 -6.24
CA PHE A 98 15.96 36.80 -5.18
C PHE A 98 17.42 36.39 -4.91
N SER A 99 17.75 36.12 -3.63
CA SER A 99 19.08 35.67 -3.24
C SER A 99 19.28 34.20 -3.60
N ARG A 100 20.33 33.87 -4.34
CA ARG A 100 20.61 32.49 -4.79
C ARG A 100 21.15 31.57 -3.69
N ASN A 101 21.53 32.10 -2.53
CA ASN A 101 22.26 31.35 -1.50
C ASN A 101 21.78 31.70 -0.07
N ALA A 102 21.07 30.78 0.58
CA ALA A 102 20.84 30.81 2.03
C ALA A 102 22.03 30.22 2.84
N SER A 103 23.04 29.62 2.18
CA SER A 103 24.11 28.86 2.84
C SER A 103 25.48 29.57 2.94
N LEU A 104 25.61 30.83 2.54
CA LEU A 104 26.87 31.56 2.66
C LEU A 104 26.98 32.30 4.00
N LYS A 105 28.11 32.12 4.69
CA LYS A 105 28.47 32.84 5.91
C LYS A 105 28.38 34.37 5.71
N PRO A 106 28.11 35.15 6.77
CA PRO A 106 27.70 36.56 6.69
C PRO A 106 28.72 37.55 6.10
N GLU A 107 29.90 37.11 5.67
CA GLU A 107 31.06 37.98 5.44
C GLU A 107 31.38 38.25 3.96
N THR A 108 30.51 37.84 3.02
CA THR A 108 30.69 38.15 1.59
C THR A 108 29.76 39.30 1.15
N PRO A 109 30.20 40.27 0.32
CA PRO A 109 29.38 41.40 -0.10
C PRO A 109 28.09 40.93 -0.82
N ALA A 110 26.94 41.18 -0.20
CA ALA A 110 25.62 40.63 -0.55
C ALA A 110 25.06 41.00 -1.95
N ARG A 111 25.81 41.70 -2.81
CA ARG A 111 25.32 42.24 -4.09
C ARG A 111 25.58 41.39 -5.32
N GLN A 112 26.31 40.27 -5.22
CA GLN A 112 26.71 39.47 -6.40
C GLN A 112 25.88 38.20 -6.63
N ASN A 113 24.87 37.91 -5.79
CA ASN A 113 24.08 36.67 -5.86
C ASN A 113 22.56 36.92 -5.99
N LEU A 114 22.15 37.97 -6.70
CA LEU A 114 20.74 38.27 -6.97
C LEU A 114 20.36 37.78 -8.36
N THR A 115 19.36 36.91 -8.44
CA THR A 115 18.82 36.38 -9.70
C THR A 115 17.44 36.98 -9.96
N HIS A 116 17.19 37.39 -11.20
CA HIS A 116 15.87 37.83 -11.64
C HIS A 116 14.90 36.65 -11.74
N LEU A 117 13.62 36.89 -11.43
CA LEU A 117 12.57 35.88 -11.62
C LEU A 117 12.51 35.37 -13.06
N SER A 118 12.86 36.21 -14.04
CA SER A 118 12.93 35.81 -15.47
C SER A 118 13.79 34.56 -15.68
N TRP A 119 14.92 34.46 -14.99
CA TRP A 119 15.86 33.32 -15.09
C TRP A 119 15.22 31.99 -14.67
N ILE A 120 14.25 32.03 -13.74
CA ILE A 120 13.52 30.82 -13.31
C ILE A 120 12.47 30.42 -14.35
N LEU A 121 11.89 31.40 -15.06
CA LEU A 121 10.82 31.17 -16.03
C LEU A 121 11.35 30.84 -17.43
N GLU A 122 12.49 31.42 -17.81
CA GLU A 122 13.14 31.27 -19.12
C GLU A 122 13.35 29.81 -19.53
N PRO A 123 13.86 28.89 -18.67
CA PRO A 123 14.03 27.49 -19.03
C PRO A 123 12.74 26.80 -19.49
N TYR A 124 11.59 27.15 -18.90
CA TYR A 124 10.29 26.57 -19.28
C TYR A 124 9.83 27.06 -20.66
N ILE A 125 10.20 28.29 -21.01
CA ILE A 125 9.89 28.90 -22.31
C ILE A 125 10.82 28.32 -23.39
N GLU A 126 12.12 28.29 -23.12
CA GLU A 126 13.15 27.82 -24.07
C GLU A 126 12.99 26.33 -24.41
N GLN A 127 12.64 25.51 -23.42
CA GLN A 127 12.39 24.08 -23.61
C GLN A 127 10.95 23.78 -24.05
N ASN A 128 10.14 24.81 -24.30
CA ASN A 128 8.76 24.71 -24.77
C ASN A 128 7.87 23.82 -23.89
N TYR A 129 8.03 23.92 -22.56
CA TYR A 129 7.12 23.27 -21.61
C TYR A 129 5.72 23.88 -21.71
N ASP A 130 4.70 23.08 -21.46
CA ASP A 130 3.35 23.60 -21.25
C ASP A 130 3.19 24.26 -19.88
N PHE A 131 2.22 25.15 -19.76
CA PHE A 131 1.95 25.91 -18.54
C PHE A 131 1.60 24.97 -17.39
N GLY A 132 0.91 23.86 -17.62
CA GLY A 132 0.57 22.89 -16.56
C GLY A 132 1.81 22.29 -15.91
N THR A 133 2.82 21.92 -16.71
CA THR A 133 4.06 21.33 -16.21
C THR A 133 4.87 22.33 -15.41
N ALA A 134 5.00 23.56 -15.94
CA ALA A 134 5.68 24.63 -15.24
C ALA A 134 4.93 25.03 -13.96
N TYR A 135 3.60 25.11 -14.02
CA TYR A 135 2.74 25.40 -12.87
C TYR A 135 2.88 24.34 -11.77
N ALA A 136 2.90 23.06 -12.11
CA ALA A 136 3.08 21.98 -11.13
C ALA A 136 4.41 22.08 -10.38
N GLN A 137 5.50 22.40 -11.09
CA GLN A 137 6.84 22.52 -10.49
C GLN A 137 6.99 23.80 -9.66
N LEU A 138 6.42 24.91 -10.11
CA LEU A 138 6.60 26.23 -9.50
C LEU A 138 5.61 26.51 -8.36
N ARG A 139 4.34 26.09 -8.50
CA ARG A 139 3.23 26.46 -7.58
C ARG A 139 3.60 26.32 -6.11
N ARG A 140 4.24 25.19 -5.76
CA ARG A 140 4.45 24.81 -4.37
C ARG A 140 5.54 25.62 -3.66
N TYR A 141 6.44 26.20 -4.43
CA TYR A 141 7.61 26.98 -3.98
C TYR A 141 7.48 28.46 -4.34
N TRP A 142 6.35 28.87 -4.92
CA TRP A 142 6.16 30.23 -5.41
C TRP A 142 6.26 31.29 -4.32
N SER A 143 5.98 30.94 -3.06
CA SER A 143 6.16 31.85 -1.91
C SER A 143 7.62 31.94 -1.42
N ASP A 144 8.48 30.99 -1.79
CA ASP A 144 9.91 30.95 -1.46
C ASP A 144 10.74 30.73 -2.74
N VAL A 145 10.63 31.70 -3.65
CA VAL A 145 11.31 31.67 -4.93
C VAL A 145 12.84 31.61 -4.77
N THR A 146 13.38 32.13 -3.66
CA THR A 146 14.82 32.22 -3.40
C THR A 146 15.52 30.86 -3.36
N CYS A 147 14.82 29.83 -2.86
CA CYS A 147 15.40 28.49 -2.71
C CYS A 147 14.92 27.51 -3.79
N MET A 148 14.06 27.93 -4.72
CA MET A 148 13.34 27.03 -5.63
C MET A 148 14.26 26.21 -6.54
N GLU A 149 15.19 26.84 -7.28
CA GLU A 149 16.13 26.13 -8.17
C GLU A 149 16.96 25.10 -7.40
N SER A 150 17.60 25.53 -6.30
CA SER A 150 18.41 24.65 -5.46
C SER A 150 17.59 23.50 -4.86
N ASN A 151 16.35 23.76 -4.46
CA ASN A 151 15.46 22.76 -3.90
C ASN A 151 15.09 21.69 -4.95
N LEU A 152 14.71 22.10 -6.16
CA LEU A 152 14.33 21.17 -7.23
C LEU A 152 15.51 20.25 -7.59
N CYS A 153 16.69 20.80 -7.87
CA CYS A 153 17.88 19.99 -8.20
C CYS A 153 18.30 19.05 -7.07
N THR A 154 18.28 19.52 -5.82
CA THR A 154 18.67 18.70 -4.66
C THR A 154 17.70 17.55 -4.44
N ARG A 155 16.39 17.78 -4.65
CA ARG A 155 15.34 16.77 -4.50
C ARG A 155 15.37 15.73 -5.59
N GLU A 156 15.56 16.16 -6.83
CA GLU A 156 15.74 15.25 -7.97
C GLU A 156 16.93 14.32 -7.73
N ALA A 157 18.09 14.89 -7.37
CA ALA A 157 19.28 14.10 -7.05
C ALA A 157 19.06 13.13 -5.86
N ALA A 158 18.33 13.57 -4.82
CA ALA A 158 17.99 12.74 -3.68
C ALA A 158 17.03 11.58 -4.04
N ASP A 159 16.02 11.82 -4.88
CA ASP A 159 15.13 10.76 -5.37
C ASP A 159 15.88 9.75 -6.24
N CYS A 160 16.74 10.22 -7.15
CA CYS A 160 17.60 9.35 -7.95
C CYS A 160 18.49 8.46 -7.08
N GLU A 161 19.16 9.03 -6.09
CA GLU A 161 20.04 8.30 -5.18
C GLU A 161 19.25 7.33 -4.27
N MET A 162 18.06 7.73 -3.82
CA MET A 162 17.15 6.89 -3.03
C MET A 162 16.74 5.65 -3.83
N ARG A 163 16.28 5.81 -5.07
CA ARG A 163 15.85 4.68 -5.92
C ARG A 163 17.02 3.77 -6.28
N ARG A 164 18.20 4.34 -6.54
CA ARG A 164 19.43 3.58 -6.78
C ARG A 164 19.85 2.73 -5.57
N LYS A 165 19.66 3.24 -4.35
CA LYS A 165 19.94 2.53 -3.09
C LYS A 165 18.86 1.54 -2.70
N ALA A 166 17.63 1.72 -3.17
CA ALA A 166 16.50 0.86 -2.82
C ALA A 166 16.66 -0.55 -3.37
N LEU A 167 17.11 -0.68 -4.63
CA LEU A 167 17.32 -1.96 -5.31
C LEU A 167 18.76 -2.44 -5.11
N VAL A 168 18.96 -3.53 -4.33
CA VAL A 168 20.28 -4.11 -4.06
C VAL A 168 20.25 -5.60 -4.30
N GLY A 169 20.90 -6.05 -5.38
CA GLY A 169 20.80 -7.42 -5.85
C GLY A 169 19.35 -7.74 -6.21
N ASP A 170 18.84 -8.85 -5.69
CA ASP A 170 17.48 -9.35 -5.99
C ASP A 170 16.43 -8.93 -4.95
N ARG A 171 16.67 -7.83 -4.22
CA ARG A 171 15.74 -7.30 -3.21
C ARG A 171 15.63 -5.78 -3.22
N ILE A 172 14.46 -5.31 -2.82
CA ILE A 172 14.17 -3.91 -2.54
C ILE A 172 14.21 -3.73 -1.03
N ASN A 173 15.28 -3.12 -0.52
CA ASN A 173 15.64 -3.12 0.91
C ASN A 173 14.62 -2.46 1.84
N LYS A 174 13.69 -1.66 1.31
CA LYS A 174 12.63 -1.03 2.09
C LYS A 174 11.30 -1.09 1.35
N TRP A 175 10.24 -1.41 2.07
CA TRP A 175 8.89 -1.47 1.52
C TRP A 175 8.28 -0.09 1.24
N ASN A 176 8.89 0.99 1.75
CA ASN A 176 8.32 2.34 1.75
C ASN A 176 8.85 3.26 0.64
N VAL A 177 9.27 2.69 -0.50
CA VAL A 177 9.68 3.48 -1.67
C VAL A 177 8.45 4.17 -2.25
N PRO A 178 8.44 5.51 -2.37
CA PRO A 178 7.28 6.22 -2.91
C PRO A 178 7.15 6.00 -4.43
N PRO A 179 5.95 6.22 -5.00
CA PRO A 179 5.76 6.11 -6.44
C PRO A 179 6.72 7.06 -7.17
N ARG A 180 7.10 6.71 -8.40
CA ARG A 180 7.98 7.57 -9.22
C ARG A 180 7.30 8.87 -9.62
N ARG A 181 6.01 8.78 -9.91
CA ARG A 181 5.20 9.88 -10.42
C ARG A 181 3.84 9.90 -9.76
N VAL A 182 3.23 11.07 -9.71
CA VAL A 182 1.86 11.30 -9.24
C VAL A 182 1.18 12.28 -10.17
N TRP A 183 -0.14 12.18 -10.29
CA TRP A 183 -0.95 13.14 -11.02
C TRP A 183 -1.34 14.30 -10.11
N ASP A 184 -0.80 15.48 -10.41
CA ASP A 184 -1.21 16.74 -9.79
C ASP A 184 -2.53 17.20 -10.42
N LEU A 185 -3.62 17.09 -9.64
CA LEU A 185 -4.95 17.45 -10.09
C LEU A 185 -5.11 18.97 -10.25
N CYS A 186 -4.35 19.80 -9.53
CA CYS A 186 -4.42 21.25 -9.69
C CYS A 186 -3.83 21.66 -11.03
N ALA A 187 -2.71 21.05 -11.44
CA ALA A 187 -2.01 21.35 -12.70
C ALA A 187 -2.47 20.52 -13.91
N ASN A 188 -3.23 19.44 -13.67
CA ASN A 188 -3.55 18.42 -14.65
C ASN A 188 -2.32 17.80 -15.34
N ARG A 189 -1.29 17.48 -14.57
CA ARG A 189 -0.04 16.87 -15.06
C ARG A 189 0.48 15.77 -14.16
N VAL A 190 1.02 14.73 -14.77
CA VAL A 190 1.83 13.72 -14.09
C VAL A 190 3.21 14.33 -13.88
N VAL A 191 3.62 14.40 -12.61
CA VAL A 191 4.91 14.95 -12.20
C VAL A 191 5.68 13.93 -11.38
N PRO A 192 7.03 14.00 -11.35
CA PRO A 192 7.82 13.22 -10.41
C PRO A 192 7.37 13.45 -8.97
N TYR A 193 7.36 12.39 -8.15
CA TYR A 193 6.87 12.48 -6.77
C TYR A 193 7.63 13.51 -5.92
N TRP A 194 8.93 13.70 -6.16
CA TRP A 194 9.75 14.68 -5.45
C TRP A 194 9.35 16.14 -5.70
N VAL A 195 8.56 16.41 -6.76
CA VAL A 195 7.92 17.73 -7.00
C VAL A 195 6.73 17.93 -6.06
N ALA A 196 5.98 16.85 -5.81
CA ALA A 196 4.81 16.86 -4.95
C ALA A 196 5.20 16.84 -3.45
N ASP A 197 6.25 16.11 -3.07
CA ASP A 197 6.70 16.03 -1.68
C ASP A 197 7.25 17.38 -1.16
N ARG A 198 7.03 17.74 0.10
CA ARG A 198 7.69 18.90 0.76
C ARG A 198 8.83 18.48 1.67
N ASP A 199 8.87 17.23 2.07
CA ASP A 199 10.01 16.68 2.78
C ASP A 199 11.06 16.21 1.77
N MET A 200 12.32 16.19 2.19
CA MET A 200 13.38 15.60 1.38
C MET A 200 13.16 14.08 1.31
N PRO A 201 13.27 13.44 0.13
CA PRO A 201 13.22 11.99 0.02
C PRO A 201 14.32 11.40 0.91
N ASN A 202 13.95 10.74 2.00
CA ASN A 202 14.90 10.12 2.92
C ASN A 202 14.41 8.72 3.29
N LEU A 203 15.19 7.70 2.92
CA LEU A 203 14.89 6.31 3.28
C LEU A 203 14.82 6.10 4.80
N ASP A 204 15.54 6.87 5.61
CA ASP A 204 15.69 6.68 7.07
C ASP A 204 14.68 7.47 7.90
N LYS A 205 13.92 8.38 7.27
CA LYS A 205 12.79 9.05 7.91
C LYS A 205 11.54 8.73 7.10
N PRO A 206 10.63 7.86 7.58
CA PRO A 206 9.32 7.78 6.96
C PRO A 206 8.75 9.20 6.93
N THR A 207 8.30 9.65 5.77
CA THR A 207 7.66 10.95 5.57
C THR A 207 6.51 11.04 6.57
N ARG A 208 6.78 11.73 7.69
CA ARG A 208 5.79 12.12 8.71
C ARG A 208 5.40 13.59 8.53
N GLY A 209 5.99 14.30 7.57
CA GLY A 209 5.68 15.70 7.33
C GLY A 209 4.53 15.89 6.35
N ARG A 210 3.84 17.01 6.58
CA ARG A 210 2.75 17.75 5.89
C ARG A 210 2.12 17.29 4.56
N LEU A 211 2.60 16.31 3.80
CA LEU A 211 1.75 15.61 2.82
C LEU A 211 1.20 14.33 3.43
N GLU A 212 -0.12 14.28 3.51
CA GLU A 212 -0.83 13.02 3.39
C GLU A 212 -0.41 12.35 2.07
N ARG A 213 -0.19 11.03 2.09
CA ARG A 213 0.17 10.22 0.91
C ARG A 213 -0.75 10.57 -0.28
N PRO A 214 -0.28 10.45 -1.54
CA PRO A 214 -1.17 10.65 -2.67
C PRO A 214 -2.36 9.70 -2.53
N TRP A 215 -3.54 10.16 -2.94
CA TRP A 215 -4.72 9.32 -2.93
C TRP A 215 -4.59 8.26 -4.02
N GLY A 216 -4.98 7.02 -3.71
CA GLY A 216 -4.98 5.94 -4.70
C GLY A 216 -6.24 5.98 -5.56
N ILE A 217 -6.12 5.61 -6.83
CA ILE A 217 -7.24 5.20 -7.66
C ILE A 217 -7.06 3.73 -7.99
N SER A 218 -8.10 2.94 -7.73
CA SER A 218 -8.20 1.54 -8.09
C SER A 218 -9.43 1.36 -8.98
N HIS A 219 -9.36 0.46 -9.96
CA HIS A 219 -10.46 0.29 -10.91
C HIS A 219 -10.55 -1.11 -11.49
N ALA A 220 -11.77 -1.50 -11.88
CA ALA A 220 -11.98 -2.74 -12.61
C ALA A 220 -11.31 -2.66 -13.99
N TRP A 221 -10.91 -3.83 -14.50
CA TRP A 221 -10.28 -3.94 -15.80
C TRP A 221 -11.35 -3.97 -16.88
N MET A 222 -11.08 -3.30 -18.00
CA MET A 222 -11.96 -3.33 -19.16
C MET A 222 -11.44 -4.27 -20.23
N SER A 223 -12.35 -4.73 -21.08
CA SER A 223 -11.99 -5.44 -22.31
C SER A 223 -11.20 -4.55 -23.26
N ASP A 224 -10.35 -5.14 -24.11
CA ASP A 224 -9.65 -4.38 -25.15
C ASP A 224 -10.65 -3.73 -26.11
N GLU A 225 -11.81 -4.36 -26.32
CA GLU A 225 -12.90 -3.84 -27.13
C GLU A 225 -13.60 -2.61 -26.52
N GLU A 226 -13.61 -2.47 -25.19
CA GLU A 226 -14.22 -1.35 -24.46
C GLU A 226 -13.20 -0.29 -24.04
N ARG A 227 -11.91 -0.51 -24.31
CA ARG A 227 -10.80 0.36 -23.93
C ARG A 227 -10.25 1.11 -25.14
N ALA A 228 -9.68 2.27 -24.89
CA ALA A 228 -8.91 3.03 -25.85
C ALA A 228 -7.58 3.45 -25.23
N ASP A 229 -6.52 3.31 -26.02
CA ASP A 229 -5.18 3.76 -25.68
C ASP A 229 -5.02 5.22 -26.13
N ILE A 230 -5.19 6.16 -25.18
CA ILE A 230 -5.19 7.59 -25.50
C ILE A 230 -3.80 8.20 -25.27
N TRP A 231 -3.35 9.00 -26.23
CA TRP A 231 -2.19 9.88 -26.06
C TRP A 231 -2.67 11.20 -25.46
N THR A 232 -2.14 11.56 -24.29
CA THR A 232 -2.63 12.70 -23.51
C THR A 232 -1.50 13.64 -23.10
N PRO A 233 -1.72 14.97 -23.07
CA PRO A 233 -0.74 15.91 -22.53
C PRO A 233 -0.55 15.73 -21.02
N ILE A 234 -1.47 15.04 -20.32
CA ILE A 234 -1.41 14.84 -18.87
C ILE A 234 -0.12 14.12 -18.46
N ASN A 235 0.32 13.10 -19.20
CA ASN A 235 1.62 12.43 -18.98
C ASN A 235 2.71 12.90 -19.95
N GLY A 236 2.53 14.08 -20.56
CA GLY A 236 3.47 14.65 -21.53
C GLY A 236 3.59 13.85 -22.82
N TYR A 237 2.55 13.10 -23.22
CA TYR A 237 2.56 12.23 -24.40
C TYR A 237 3.71 11.20 -24.40
N GLN A 238 4.16 10.74 -23.23
CA GLN A 238 5.29 9.81 -23.14
C GLN A 238 4.89 8.34 -23.37
N TRP A 239 3.65 7.98 -23.01
CA TRP A 239 3.07 6.66 -23.25
C TRP A 239 1.55 6.76 -23.44
N PRO A 240 0.92 5.80 -24.15
CA PRO A 240 -0.53 5.73 -24.22
C PRO A 240 -1.14 5.35 -22.87
N VAL A 241 -2.30 5.91 -22.55
CA VAL A 241 -3.04 5.65 -21.31
C VAL A 241 -4.27 4.79 -21.64
N PRO A 242 -4.32 3.54 -21.20
CA PRO A 242 -5.48 2.68 -21.41
C PRO A 242 -6.66 3.11 -20.54
N VAL A 243 -7.74 3.61 -21.14
CA VAL A 243 -8.97 4.03 -20.43
C VAL A 243 -10.23 3.49 -21.12
N PRO A 244 -11.36 3.32 -20.40
CA PRO A 244 -12.64 2.98 -21.05
C PRO A 244 -12.99 4.02 -22.13
N LYS A 245 -13.55 3.58 -23.26
CA LYS A 245 -13.88 4.45 -24.42
C LYS A 245 -14.84 5.59 -24.08
N ASP A 246 -15.70 5.35 -23.10
CA ASP A 246 -16.72 6.24 -22.57
C ASP A 246 -16.27 7.04 -21.33
N ALA A 247 -15.04 6.82 -20.85
CA ALA A 247 -14.47 7.58 -19.74
C ALA A 247 -13.56 8.72 -20.23
N LYS A 248 -13.41 9.75 -19.40
CA LYS A 248 -12.53 10.90 -19.63
C LYS A 248 -11.72 11.17 -18.37
N LEU A 249 -10.40 11.35 -18.51
CA LEU A 249 -9.50 11.65 -17.39
C LEU A 249 -9.90 12.98 -16.73
N GLU A 250 -10.33 13.95 -17.53
CA GLU A 250 -10.80 15.25 -17.06
C GLU A 250 -12.00 15.15 -16.11
N LEU A 251 -12.91 14.19 -16.35
CA LEU A 251 -14.05 13.95 -15.46
C LEU A 251 -13.62 13.29 -14.15
N ILE A 252 -12.74 12.29 -14.23
CA ILE A 252 -12.15 11.63 -13.05
C ILE A 252 -11.42 12.65 -12.18
N ARG A 253 -10.69 13.58 -12.80
CA ARG A 253 -10.03 14.71 -12.13
C ARG A 253 -11.02 15.57 -11.35
N ILE A 254 -12.15 15.95 -11.94
CA ILE A 254 -13.20 16.72 -11.26
C ILE A 254 -13.75 15.95 -10.05
N GLU A 255 -14.00 14.65 -10.21
CA GLU A 255 -14.49 13.79 -9.12
C GLU A 255 -13.50 13.71 -7.95
N MET A 256 -12.21 13.51 -8.23
CA MET A 256 -11.18 13.47 -7.20
C MET A 256 -10.98 14.83 -6.52
N LEU A 257 -11.07 15.94 -7.26
CA LEU A 257 -11.01 17.29 -6.69
C LEU A 257 -12.18 17.56 -5.73
N ASN A 258 -13.40 17.10 -6.09
CA ASN A 258 -14.58 17.19 -5.22
C ASN A 258 -14.46 16.37 -3.93
N LEU A 259 -13.62 15.34 -3.93
CA LEU A 259 -13.30 14.55 -2.73
C LEU A 259 -12.19 15.19 -1.89
N GLY A 260 -11.57 16.27 -2.36
CA GLY A 260 -10.51 16.97 -1.64
C GLY A 260 -9.10 16.50 -1.98
N ALA A 261 -8.91 15.62 -2.97
CA ALA A 261 -7.58 15.21 -3.40
C ALA A 261 -6.82 16.37 -4.08
N GLU A 262 -5.49 16.41 -3.95
CA GLU A 262 -4.59 17.30 -4.72
C GLU A 262 -3.65 16.49 -5.61
N TYR A 263 -3.06 15.44 -5.05
CA TYR A 263 -2.22 14.49 -5.79
C TYR A 263 -2.85 13.12 -5.72
N VAL A 264 -2.95 12.47 -6.86
CA VAL A 264 -3.47 11.10 -6.97
C VAL A 264 -2.46 10.22 -7.67
N TRP A 265 -2.52 8.94 -7.39
CA TRP A 265 -1.81 7.93 -8.14
C TRP A 265 -2.81 7.03 -8.85
N LEU A 266 -2.62 6.90 -10.16
CA LEU A 266 -3.40 6.06 -11.05
C LEU A 266 -2.39 5.26 -11.87
N ASP A 267 -2.40 3.94 -11.74
CA ASP A 267 -1.45 3.01 -12.35
C ASP A 267 -1.26 3.26 -13.86
N VAL A 268 -2.36 3.32 -14.62
CA VAL A 268 -2.34 3.49 -16.08
C VAL A 268 -1.76 4.84 -16.53
N LEU A 269 -1.73 5.82 -15.63
CA LEU A 269 -1.31 7.18 -15.91
C LEU A 269 0.07 7.53 -15.32
N CYS A 270 0.37 7.03 -14.12
CA CYS A 270 1.59 7.34 -13.36
C CYS A 270 2.71 6.33 -13.60
N LEU A 271 2.38 5.08 -13.97
CA LEU A 271 3.36 4.11 -14.45
C LEU A 271 3.48 4.17 -15.96
N ARG A 272 4.71 4.10 -16.45
CA ARG A 272 4.99 3.99 -17.88
C ARG A 272 4.36 2.71 -18.42
N GLN A 273 3.54 2.84 -19.47
CA GLN A 273 2.86 1.72 -20.12
C GLN A 273 3.67 1.18 -21.30
N ALA A 274 3.40 -0.06 -21.70
CA ALA A 274 3.96 -0.64 -22.92
C ALA A 274 3.54 0.17 -24.16
N GLY A 275 4.40 0.25 -25.17
CA GLY A 275 4.12 1.00 -26.41
C GLY A 275 4.47 2.50 -26.38
N GLY A 276 5.08 2.99 -25.30
CA GLY A 276 5.62 4.35 -25.20
C GLY A 276 6.92 4.58 -25.99
N GLN A 277 7.32 5.85 -26.14
CA GLN A 277 8.50 6.27 -26.93
C GLN A 277 9.83 5.68 -26.41
N ASP A 278 9.88 5.32 -25.12
CA ASP A 278 11.07 4.76 -24.46
C ASP A 278 10.77 3.42 -23.75
N GLY A 279 10.34 2.41 -24.53
CA GLY A 279 9.94 1.10 -23.98
C GLY A 279 10.99 0.42 -23.08
N HIS A 280 12.29 0.64 -23.32
CA HIS A 280 13.37 0.10 -22.49
C HIS A 280 13.43 0.72 -21.08
N LEU A 281 13.11 2.01 -20.94
CA LEU A 281 13.04 2.68 -19.63
C LEU A 281 11.93 2.08 -18.76
N GLY A 282 10.83 1.66 -19.38
CA GLY A 282 9.73 1.00 -18.67
C GLY A 282 10.18 -0.27 -17.95
N ILE A 283 10.98 -1.12 -18.60
CA ILE A 283 11.46 -2.38 -18.01
C ILE A 283 12.34 -2.12 -16.78
N GLU A 284 13.24 -1.14 -16.85
CA GLU A 284 14.10 -0.79 -15.70
C GLU A 284 13.33 -0.10 -14.58
N GLU A 285 12.39 0.79 -14.91
CA GLU A 285 11.51 1.43 -13.91
C GLU A 285 10.66 0.37 -13.18
N TRP A 286 10.10 -0.60 -13.90
CA TRP A 286 9.20 -1.62 -13.36
C TRP A 286 9.85 -2.55 -12.34
N LYS A 287 11.18 -2.80 -12.43
CA LYS A 287 11.90 -3.61 -11.42
C LYS A 287 11.73 -3.07 -9.99
N LEU A 288 11.59 -1.76 -9.85
CA LEU A 288 11.36 -1.09 -8.56
C LEU A 288 9.90 -0.69 -8.38
N ASP A 289 9.30 -0.09 -9.41
CA ASP A 289 8.02 0.59 -9.29
C ASP A 289 6.85 -0.40 -9.17
N VAL A 290 6.87 -1.54 -9.88
CA VAL A 290 5.78 -2.53 -9.82
C VAL A 290 5.70 -3.24 -8.46
N PRO A 291 6.80 -3.76 -7.88
CA PRO A 291 6.75 -4.39 -6.57
C PRO A 291 6.35 -3.43 -5.43
N THR A 292 6.51 -2.12 -5.63
CA THR A 292 6.28 -1.11 -4.58
C THR A 292 4.90 -0.43 -4.68
N ILE A 293 4.06 -0.80 -5.67
CA ILE A 293 2.73 -0.20 -5.90
C ILE A 293 1.86 -0.21 -4.65
N GLY A 294 1.86 -1.31 -3.88
CA GLY A 294 0.99 -1.43 -2.70
C GLY A 294 1.25 -0.37 -1.62
N TRP A 295 2.40 0.32 -1.65
CA TRP A 295 2.66 1.47 -0.78
C TRP A 295 1.63 2.59 -0.96
N VAL A 296 1.21 2.82 -2.21
CA VAL A 296 0.26 3.87 -2.59
C VAL A 296 -1.13 3.64 -1.99
N TYR A 297 -1.49 2.39 -1.71
CA TYR A 297 -2.83 2.03 -1.24
C TYR A 297 -2.90 1.78 0.27
N ARG A 298 -1.74 1.84 0.95
CA ARG A 298 -1.64 1.65 2.39
C ARG A 298 -1.86 2.97 3.13
N ASP A 299 -2.66 2.96 4.19
CA ASP A 299 -2.92 4.11 5.08
C ASP A 299 -3.26 5.43 4.36
N THR A 300 -4.00 5.36 3.24
CA THR A 300 -4.47 6.53 2.49
C THR A 300 -5.90 6.32 1.99
N SER A 301 -6.52 7.39 1.51
CA SER A 301 -7.80 7.32 0.82
C SER A 301 -7.63 6.71 -0.57
N VAL A 302 -8.47 5.71 -0.87
CA VAL A 302 -8.47 5.04 -2.18
C VAL A 302 -9.85 5.15 -2.81
N MET A 303 -9.92 5.70 -4.02
CA MET A 303 -11.12 5.71 -4.84
C MET A 303 -11.19 4.44 -5.68
N CYS A 304 -12.26 3.65 -5.53
CA CYS A 304 -12.45 2.38 -6.21
C CYS A 304 -13.59 2.45 -7.23
N TYR A 305 -13.27 2.30 -8.52
CA TYR A 305 -14.24 2.19 -9.60
C TYR A 305 -14.53 0.73 -9.96
N PHE A 306 -15.57 0.14 -9.35
CA PHE A 306 -15.89 -1.28 -9.51
C PHE A 306 -16.48 -1.65 -10.89
N SER A 307 -16.99 -0.68 -11.64
CA SER A 307 -17.56 -0.88 -12.99
C SER A 307 -16.65 -0.45 -14.14
N GLY A 308 -15.39 -0.09 -13.82
CA GLY A 308 -14.40 0.42 -14.77
C GLY A 308 -14.04 1.88 -14.50
N LEU A 309 -12.79 2.25 -14.79
CA LEU A 309 -12.22 3.55 -14.44
C LEU A 309 -13.10 4.73 -14.90
N GLY A 310 -13.56 5.57 -13.97
CA GLY A 310 -14.37 6.75 -14.27
C GLY A 310 -15.82 6.47 -14.68
N ARG A 311 -16.25 5.21 -14.76
CA ARG A 311 -17.62 4.83 -15.12
C ARG A 311 -18.58 4.97 -13.93
N PRO A 312 -19.89 5.18 -14.20
CA PRO A 312 -20.93 5.00 -13.20
C PRO A 312 -20.84 3.64 -12.51
N LEU A 313 -21.15 3.59 -11.21
CA LEU A 313 -21.31 2.34 -10.49
C LEU A 313 -22.60 1.64 -10.95
N SER A 314 -22.44 0.63 -11.81
CA SER A 314 -23.57 -0.06 -12.45
C SER A 314 -23.25 -1.54 -12.70
N LEU A 315 -22.98 -2.30 -11.64
CA LEU A 315 -22.75 -3.75 -11.71
C LEU A 315 -24.03 -4.50 -12.12
N LYS A 316 -23.86 -5.50 -12.98
CA LYS A 316 -24.91 -6.36 -13.54
C LYS A 316 -24.75 -7.82 -13.11
N PRO A 317 -25.78 -8.67 -13.26
CA PRO A 317 -25.61 -10.12 -13.12
C PRO A 317 -24.55 -10.62 -14.12
N GLY A 318 -23.61 -11.44 -13.67
CA GLY A 318 -22.48 -11.89 -14.49
C GLY A 318 -21.18 -11.10 -14.27
N ASP A 319 -21.25 -9.84 -13.80
CA ASP A 319 -20.05 -9.03 -13.58
C ASP A 319 -19.18 -9.60 -12.46
N PHE A 320 -19.77 -10.25 -11.45
CA PHE A 320 -19.03 -10.89 -10.35
C PHE A 320 -18.33 -12.18 -10.77
N GLU A 321 -18.78 -12.82 -11.84
CA GLU A 321 -18.24 -14.06 -12.37
C GLU A 321 -17.13 -13.79 -13.41
N SER A 322 -17.00 -12.53 -13.84
CA SER A 322 -15.97 -12.10 -14.78
C SER A 322 -14.59 -12.06 -14.12
N ASP A 323 -13.58 -12.60 -14.79
CA ASP A 323 -12.17 -12.46 -14.41
C ASP A 323 -11.69 -11.01 -14.37
N ARG A 324 -12.45 -10.08 -14.97
CA ARG A 324 -12.18 -8.64 -14.98
C ARG A 324 -12.85 -7.89 -13.83
N CYS A 325 -13.74 -8.56 -13.10
CA CYS A 325 -14.36 -8.01 -11.90
C CYS A 325 -13.28 -7.53 -10.94
N TRP A 326 -13.48 -6.35 -10.36
CA TRP A 326 -12.53 -5.79 -9.41
C TRP A 326 -12.26 -6.74 -8.23
N PHE A 327 -13.27 -7.47 -7.75
CA PHE A 327 -13.13 -8.43 -6.63
C PHE A 327 -12.29 -9.66 -6.98
N ASN A 328 -12.16 -10.00 -8.26
CA ASN A 328 -11.54 -11.25 -8.71
C ASN A 328 -10.07 -11.07 -9.10
N ARG A 329 -9.57 -9.85 -9.29
CA ARG A 329 -8.17 -9.64 -9.72
C ARG A 329 -7.21 -9.79 -8.54
N ALA A 330 -6.08 -10.44 -8.76
CA ALA A 330 -5.04 -10.58 -7.73
C ALA A 330 -4.49 -9.21 -7.28
N TRP A 331 -4.13 -8.34 -8.24
CA TRP A 331 -3.54 -7.03 -7.95
C TRP A 331 -4.46 -6.10 -7.14
N THR A 332 -5.77 -6.13 -7.37
CA THR A 332 -6.70 -5.26 -6.63
C THR A 332 -6.80 -5.61 -5.15
N LEU A 333 -6.27 -6.75 -4.69
CA LEU A 333 -6.34 -7.14 -3.27
C LEU A 333 -5.48 -6.22 -2.41
N GLN A 334 -4.32 -5.80 -2.91
CA GLN A 334 -3.47 -4.82 -2.22
C GLN A 334 -4.00 -3.39 -2.35
N GLU A 335 -4.92 -3.14 -3.29
CA GLU A 335 -5.43 -1.81 -3.60
C GLU A 335 -6.60 -1.39 -2.71
N ILE A 336 -7.18 -2.32 -1.93
CA ILE A 336 -8.24 -2.00 -0.98
C ILE A 336 -7.71 -1.27 0.26
N SER A 337 -8.47 -0.29 0.75
CA SER A 337 -8.26 0.37 2.05
C SER A 337 -9.48 0.17 2.95
N GLU A 338 -9.30 0.25 4.28
CA GLU A 338 -10.42 0.20 5.25
C GLU A 338 -11.48 1.27 4.90
N GLU A 339 -11.01 2.49 4.58
CA GLU A 339 -11.84 3.64 4.22
C GLU A 339 -11.99 3.82 2.70
N ALA A 340 -12.01 2.73 1.93
CA ALA A 340 -12.14 2.82 0.47
C ALA A 340 -13.41 3.57 0.05
N ILE A 341 -13.24 4.56 -0.84
CA ILE A 341 -14.31 5.41 -1.38
C ILE A 341 -14.83 4.76 -2.66
N ILE A 342 -16.15 4.69 -2.80
CA ILE A 342 -16.78 4.11 -3.99
C ILE A 342 -16.90 5.21 -5.05
N GLY A 343 -16.29 4.99 -6.22
CA GLY A 343 -16.35 5.93 -7.35
C GLY A 343 -17.53 5.70 -8.28
N GLY A 344 -17.88 6.73 -9.05
CA GLY A 344 -18.93 6.63 -10.06
C GLY A 344 -20.36 6.79 -9.53
N GLU A 345 -20.55 7.51 -8.43
CA GLU A 345 -21.86 7.70 -7.82
C GLU A 345 -22.79 8.57 -8.69
N THR A 346 -23.98 8.05 -9.01
CA THR A 346 -24.99 8.69 -9.88
C THR A 346 -26.16 9.30 -9.10
N GLY A 347 -26.34 8.95 -7.83
CA GLY A 347 -27.52 9.30 -7.03
C GLY A 347 -28.79 8.49 -7.36
N ASP A 348 -28.75 7.62 -8.38
CA ASP A 348 -29.87 6.75 -8.75
C ASP A 348 -29.66 5.33 -8.22
N ASN A 349 -30.41 4.99 -7.18
CA ASN A 349 -30.34 3.67 -6.56
C ASN A 349 -31.00 2.56 -7.39
N SER A 350 -31.72 2.88 -8.47
CA SER A 350 -32.39 1.88 -9.32
C SER A 350 -31.49 1.25 -10.37
N ILE A 351 -30.30 1.82 -10.62
CA ILE A 351 -29.34 1.32 -11.62
C ILE A 351 -28.83 -0.09 -11.31
N MET A 352 -28.74 -0.44 -10.03
CA MET A 352 -28.27 -1.73 -9.56
C MET A 352 -29.39 -2.48 -8.84
N GLU A 353 -29.67 -3.70 -9.29
CA GLU A 353 -30.67 -4.58 -8.67
C GLU A 353 -30.35 -4.83 -7.19
N LYS A 354 -31.39 -5.01 -6.37
CA LYS A 354 -31.26 -5.12 -4.91
C LYS A 354 -30.36 -6.27 -4.48
N GLU A 355 -30.45 -7.42 -5.16
CA GLU A 355 -29.64 -8.61 -4.86
C GLU A 355 -28.17 -8.41 -5.21
N ILE A 356 -27.89 -7.79 -6.35
CA ILE A 356 -26.53 -7.41 -6.79
C ILE A 356 -25.91 -6.43 -5.80
N ARG A 357 -26.68 -5.44 -5.35
CA ARG A 357 -26.24 -4.47 -4.33
C ARG A 357 -25.92 -5.15 -3.00
N ALA A 358 -26.75 -6.10 -2.57
CA ALA A 358 -26.49 -6.86 -1.34
C ALA A 358 -25.22 -7.71 -1.46
N LYS A 359 -24.99 -8.36 -2.61
CA LYS A 359 -23.75 -9.10 -2.90
C LYS A 359 -22.55 -8.16 -2.89
N PHE A 360 -22.62 -7.03 -3.60
CA PHE A 360 -21.57 -6.00 -3.63
C PHE A 360 -21.16 -5.55 -2.21
N GLN A 361 -22.14 -5.17 -1.39
CA GLN A 361 -21.89 -4.68 -0.05
C GLN A 361 -21.24 -5.77 0.83
N LYS A 362 -21.71 -7.01 0.73
CA LYS A 362 -21.14 -8.15 1.46
C LYS A 362 -19.68 -8.40 1.09
N GLU A 363 -19.34 -8.43 -0.20
CA GLU A 363 -17.96 -8.63 -0.66
C GLU A 363 -17.05 -7.47 -0.20
N LEU A 364 -17.52 -6.22 -0.32
CA LEU A 364 -16.76 -5.05 0.11
C LEU A 364 -16.53 -5.03 1.63
N GLU A 365 -17.54 -5.36 2.43
CA GLU A 365 -17.43 -5.48 3.89
C GLU A 365 -16.43 -6.57 4.30
N SER A 366 -16.44 -7.71 3.60
CA SER A 366 -15.47 -8.78 3.85
C SER A 366 -14.02 -8.32 3.62
N LEU A 367 -13.76 -7.55 2.57
CA LEU A 367 -12.43 -7.02 2.30
C LEU A 367 -12.00 -5.93 3.29
N ARG A 368 -12.93 -5.07 3.71
CA ARG A 368 -12.66 -4.07 4.75
C ARG A 368 -12.33 -4.71 6.08
N LEU A 369 -13.06 -5.76 6.48
CA LEU A 369 -12.78 -6.51 7.71
C LEU A 369 -11.40 -7.17 7.65
N MET A 370 -11.08 -7.81 6.52
CA MET A 370 -9.75 -8.40 6.30
C MET A 370 -8.62 -7.38 6.48
N ARG A 371 -8.78 -6.15 5.96
CA ARG A 371 -7.77 -5.09 6.13
C ARG A 371 -7.69 -4.57 7.55
N LYS A 372 -8.84 -4.41 8.22
CA LYS A 372 -8.91 -3.93 9.60
C LYS A 372 -8.23 -4.90 10.57
N ASP A 373 -8.44 -6.20 10.37
CA ASP A 373 -7.92 -7.23 11.25
C ASP A 373 -6.46 -7.59 10.96
N ASN A 374 -5.91 -7.14 9.82
CA ASN A 374 -4.57 -7.51 9.34
C ASN A 374 -4.33 -9.03 9.35
N SER A 375 -5.37 -9.83 9.07
CA SER A 375 -5.29 -11.29 9.13
C SER A 375 -4.57 -11.85 7.90
N VAL A 376 -3.43 -12.51 8.12
CA VAL A 376 -2.69 -13.25 7.07
C VAL A 376 -3.59 -14.32 6.44
N VAL A 377 -4.40 -15.01 7.26
CA VAL A 377 -5.28 -16.08 6.79
C VAL A 377 -6.36 -15.55 5.87
N ASP A 378 -7.01 -14.43 6.24
CA ASP A 378 -8.06 -13.85 5.42
C ASP A 378 -7.51 -13.24 4.13
N VAL A 379 -6.33 -12.59 4.19
CA VAL A 379 -5.61 -12.14 3.00
C VAL A 379 -5.36 -13.30 2.04
N LEU A 380 -4.83 -14.41 2.54
CA LEU A 380 -4.51 -15.59 1.74
C LEU A 380 -5.78 -16.24 1.17
N ARG A 381 -6.88 -16.31 1.96
CA ARG A 381 -8.18 -16.82 1.51
C ARG A 381 -8.76 -15.98 0.39
N GLN A 382 -8.67 -14.65 0.50
CA GLN A 382 -9.09 -13.73 -0.54
C GLN A 382 -8.21 -13.84 -1.79
N MET A 383 -6.91 -14.08 -1.63
CA MET A 383 -6.01 -14.33 -2.77
C MET A 383 -6.30 -15.67 -3.45
N GLN A 384 -6.77 -16.69 -2.72
CA GLN A 384 -7.00 -18.05 -3.21
C GLN A 384 -8.00 -18.10 -4.40
N THR A 385 -9.03 -17.27 -4.36
CA THR A 385 -10.09 -17.23 -5.38
C THR A 385 -9.80 -16.26 -6.53
N ARG A 386 -8.74 -15.47 -6.42
CA ARG A 386 -8.41 -14.42 -7.39
C ARG A 386 -7.60 -14.94 -8.58
N VAL A 387 -7.88 -14.32 -9.73
CA VAL A 387 -7.23 -14.57 -11.01
C VAL A 387 -6.14 -13.54 -11.27
N SER A 388 -5.09 -13.96 -11.97
CA SER A 388 -4.00 -13.09 -12.39
C SER A 388 -3.62 -13.35 -13.84
N THR A 389 -3.01 -12.36 -14.48
CA THR A 389 -2.49 -12.53 -15.84
C THR A 389 -1.21 -13.37 -15.81
N ASN A 390 -0.30 -13.07 -14.88
CA ASN A 390 0.82 -13.93 -14.57
C ASN A 390 0.57 -14.65 -13.23
N PRO A 391 0.74 -15.98 -13.13
CA PRO A 391 0.57 -16.70 -11.87
C PRO A 391 1.36 -16.08 -10.69
N THR A 392 2.56 -15.55 -10.93
CA THR A 392 3.44 -14.95 -9.92
C THR A 392 2.89 -13.63 -9.35
N ASP A 393 1.99 -12.94 -10.07
CA ASP A 393 1.32 -11.73 -9.57
C ASP A 393 0.54 -11.99 -8.28
N ARG A 394 0.02 -13.21 -8.09
CA ARG A 394 -0.70 -13.58 -6.87
C ARG A 394 0.20 -13.58 -5.64
N VAL A 395 1.49 -13.86 -5.83
CA VAL A 395 2.47 -13.80 -4.75
C VAL A 395 2.96 -12.38 -4.58
N ALA A 396 3.27 -11.69 -5.69
CA ALA A 396 3.76 -10.32 -5.66
C ALA A 396 2.76 -9.35 -5.00
N GLY A 397 1.47 -9.49 -5.30
CA GLY A 397 0.38 -8.70 -4.70
C GLY A 397 0.18 -8.92 -3.19
N LEU A 398 0.87 -9.89 -2.57
CA LEU A 398 0.83 -10.11 -1.12
C LEU A 398 1.92 -9.34 -0.38
N ALA A 399 2.96 -8.84 -1.05
CA ALA A 399 4.14 -8.27 -0.40
C ALA A 399 3.81 -7.11 0.55
N CYS A 400 2.91 -6.22 0.14
CA CYS A 400 2.44 -5.09 0.95
C CYS A 400 1.38 -5.49 2.00
N LEU A 401 0.67 -6.60 1.80
CA LEU A 401 -0.37 -7.09 2.72
C LEU A 401 0.20 -7.90 3.89
N LEU A 402 1.34 -8.58 3.68
CA LEU A 402 1.97 -9.48 4.64
C LEU A 402 3.21 -8.85 5.32
N ASP A 403 3.21 -7.52 5.48
CA ASP A 403 4.19 -6.72 6.22
C ASP A 403 5.66 -7.14 5.99
N SER A 404 6.08 -7.15 4.73
CA SER A 404 7.45 -7.56 4.38
C SER A 404 8.50 -6.54 4.86
N ARG A 405 9.62 -7.02 5.43
CA ARG A 405 10.75 -6.18 5.87
C ARG A 405 11.49 -5.55 4.68
N TYR A 406 11.55 -6.29 3.58
CA TYR A 406 12.02 -5.88 2.26
C TYR A 406 11.06 -6.47 1.22
N ILE A 407 11.08 -5.99 -0.02
CA ILE A 407 10.24 -6.55 -1.08
C ILE A 407 11.12 -7.39 -2.02
N PRO A 408 10.80 -8.67 -2.25
CA PRO A 408 11.49 -9.47 -3.27
C PRO A 408 11.35 -8.84 -4.66
N VAL A 409 12.39 -8.94 -5.50
CA VAL A 409 12.28 -8.48 -6.89
C VAL A 409 11.24 -9.33 -7.62
N TYR A 410 10.38 -8.65 -8.39
CA TYR A 410 9.39 -9.31 -9.23
C TYR A 410 10.04 -9.88 -10.49
N ASP A 411 9.91 -11.18 -10.67
CA ASP A 411 10.26 -11.88 -11.91
C ASP A 411 9.04 -12.67 -12.40
N ALA A 412 8.47 -12.23 -13.52
CA ALA A 412 7.32 -12.85 -14.16
C ALA A 412 7.58 -14.31 -14.62
N SER A 413 8.84 -14.71 -14.78
CA SER A 413 9.22 -16.07 -15.17
C SER A 413 9.45 -17.01 -13.99
N GLN A 414 9.53 -16.47 -12.77
CA GLN A 414 9.79 -17.24 -11.56
C GLN A 414 8.61 -18.16 -11.23
N PRO A 415 8.85 -19.43 -10.84
CA PRO A 415 7.81 -20.30 -10.31
C PRO A 415 7.14 -19.70 -9.06
N GLN A 416 5.82 -19.88 -8.92
CA GLN A 416 5.07 -19.33 -7.78
C GLN A 416 5.59 -19.81 -6.42
N GLU A 417 6.07 -21.07 -6.34
CA GLU A 417 6.64 -21.60 -5.11
C GLU A 417 7.93 -20.87 -4.72
N ASP A 418 8.80 -20.58 -5.68
CA ASP A 418 10.05 -19.86 -5.42
C ASP A 418 9.78 -18.41 -5.03
N ALA A 419 8.81 -17.76 -5.69
CA ALA A 419 8.34 -16.43 -5.31
C ALA A 419 7.75 -16.43 -3.89
N TRP A 420 6.98 -17.45 -3.53
CA TRP A 420 6.39 -17.61 -2.19
C TRP A 420 7.45 -17.81 -1.13
N VAL A 421 8.48 -18.63 -1.42
CA VAL A 421 9.64 -18.80 -0.55
C VAL A 421 10.35 -17.48 -0.30
N ALA A 422 10.64 -16.72 -1.37
CA ALA A 422 11.27 -15.42 -1.26
C ALA A 422 10.42 -14.43 -0.44
N LEU A 423 9.10 -14.47 -0.61
CA LEU A 423 8.17 -13.65 0.14
C LEU A 423 8.16 -14.01 1.63
N VAL A 424 8.00 -15.28 2.00
CA VAL A 424 7.99 -15.71 3.41
C VAL A 424 9.30 -15.38 4.10
N ASP A 425 10.43 -15.48 3.40
CA ASP A 425 11.75 -15.09 3.90
C ASP A 425 11.84 -13.58 4.19
N ALA A 426 11.12 -12.77 3.40
CA ALA A 426 11.05 -11.32 3.54
C ALA A 426 10.06 -10.83 4.60
N MET A 427 9.02 -11.61 4.93
CA MET A 427 7.97 -11.24 5.88
C MET A 427 8.53 -10.81 7.25
N ALA A 428 7.84 -9.85 7.90
CA ALA A 428 8.07 -9.57 9.31
C ALA A 428 7.70 -10.79 10.18
N TYR A 429 8.20 -10.78 11.41
CA TYR A 429 8.01 -11.91 12.32
C TYR A 429 6.53 -12.16 12.66
N TRP A 430 5.67 -11.13 12.66
CA TRP A 430 4.24 -11.26 12.93
C TRP A 430 3.54 -12.16 11.90
N SER A 431 3.70 -11.86 10.61
CA SER A 431 3.06 -12.65 9.55
C SER A 431 3.61 -14.07 9.48
N ARG A 432 4.89 -14.26 9.81
CA ARG A 432 5.50 -15.61 9.94
C ARG A 432 4.96 -16.37 11.14
N THR A 433 4.70 -15.69 12.26
CA THR A 433 4.04 -16.26 13.45
C THR A 433 2.63 -16.74 13.09
N ASP A 434 1.84 -15.93 12.37
CA ASP A 434 0.51 -16.33 11.92
C ASP A 434 0.57 -17.59 11.03
N LEU A 435 1.45 -17.62 10.02
CA LEU A 435 1.63 -18.81 9.17
C LEU A 435 2.01 -20.05 9.98
N PHE A 436 2.89 -19.88 10.98
CA PHE A 436 3.39 -20.99 11.78
C PHE A 436 2.31 -21.56 12.71
N PHE A 437 1.53 -20.71 13.39
CA PHE A 437 0.58 -21.13 14.42
C PHE A 437 -0.83 -21.40 13.91
N LEU A 438 -1.23 -20.81 12.78
CA LEU A 438 -2.59 -20.97 12.24
C LEU A 438 -2.69 -22.06 11.19
N TYR A 439 -1.61 -22.34 10.44
CA TYR A 439 -1.64 -23.43 9.49
C TYR A 439 -1.44 -24.79 10.19
N PRO A 440 -2.35 -25.76 10.04
CA PRO A 440 -2.28 -27.00 10.81
C PRO A 440 -1.27 -28.01 10.29
N GLU A 441 -1.09 -28.12 8.97
CA GLU A 441 -0.21 -29.15 8.41
C GLU A 441 1.27 -28.72 8.49
N PRO A 442 2.21 -29.68 8.57
CA PRO A 442 3.60 -29.37 8.31
C PRO A 442 3.79 -28.98 6.85
N GLY A 443 4.77 -28.14 6.59
CA GLY A 443 5.22 -27.83 5.23
C GLY A 443 5.63 -29.08 4.48
N ASN A 444 5.30 -29.14 3.19
CA ASN A 444 5.66 -30.26 2.31
C ASN A 444 6.94 -30.02 1.48
N GLY A 445 7.66 -28.93 1.76
CA GLY A 445 8.92 -28.57 1.11
C GLY A 445 10.15 -28.83 1.99
N ASN A 446 11.22 -28.06 1.75
CA ASN A 446 12.46 -28.15 2.54
C ASN A 446 12.34 -27.56 3.96
N LYS A 447 11.24 -26.85 4.24
CA LYS A 447 10.92 -26.23 5.52
C LYS A 447 9.55 -26.74 5.97
N TYR A 448 9.49 -27.35 7.15
CA TYR A 448 8.28 -27.99 7.69
C TYR A 448 7.47 -27.04 8.57
N TRP A 449 8.08 -25.98 9.09
CA TRP A 449 7.39 -25.00 9.93
C TRP A 449 6.37 -24.17 9.15
N ARG A 450 6.59 -23.93 7.84
CA ARG A 450 5.75 -23.10 6.99
C ARG A 450 5.09 -23.88 5.84
N PRO A 451 3.90 -23.49 5.41
CA PRO A 451 3.26 -24.08 4.24
C PRO A 451 3.96 -23.70 2.92
N SER A 452 3.85 -24.57 1.92
CA SER A 452 4.12 -24.23 0.52
C SER A 452 3.00 -23.38 -0.09
N TRP A 453 3.28 -22.77 -1.25
CA TRP A 453 2.26 -22.04 -2.01
C TRP A 453 1.12 -22.97 -2.41
N GLU A 454 1.44 -24.19 -2.84
CA GLU A 454 0.45 -25.21 -3.20
C GLU A 454 -0.46 -25.57 -2.03
N GLN A 455 0.13 -25.77 -0.84
CA GLN A 455 -0.62 -26.05 0.39
C GLN A 455 -1.60 -24.94 0.73
N MET A 456 -1.13 -23.68 0.64
CA MET A 456 -1.98 -22.50 0.84
C MET A 456 -3.12 -22.48 -0.18
N MET A 457 -2.83 -22.66 -1.46
CA MET A 457 -3.84 -22.52 -2.50
C MET A 457 -4.83 -23.70 -2.57
N LYS A 458 -4.55 -24.85 -1.95
CA LYS A 458 -5.45 -26.02 -1.93
C LYS A 458 -6.28 -26.16 -0.65
N LYS A 459 -5.74 -25.77 0.51
CA LYS A 459 -6.34 -26.08 1.83
C LYS A 459 -6.36 -24.84 2.73
N MET A 460 -7.51 -24.15 2.81
CA MET A 460 -7.70 -22.99 3.71
C MET A 460 -8.95 -23.09 4.61
N ASN A 461 -9.20 -24.28 5.15
CA ASN A 461 -10.33 -24.52 6.06
C ASN A 461 -9.93 -24.42 7.54
N PHE A 462 -9.19 -23.38 7.90
CA PHE A 462 -8.79 -23.12 9.29
C PHE A 462 -9.22 -21.72 9.72
N GLN A 463 -9.38 -21.55 11.03
CA GLN A 463 -9.96 -20.34 11.62
C GLN A 463 -9.03 -19.13 11.40
N SER A 464 -9.64 -18.00 11.06
CA SER A 464 -8.93 -16.72 11.05
C SER A 464 -8.72 -16.25 12.48
N CYS A 465 -7.51 -15.80 12.79
CA CYS A 465 -7.17 -15.14 14.04
C CYS A 465 -6.21 -13.99 13.70
N SER A 466 -6.39 -12.84 14.33
CA SER A 466 -5.52 -11.69 14.17
C SER A 466 -4.63 -11.49 15.40
N GLY A 467 -3.46 -10.90 15.17
CA GLY A 467 -2.64 -10.37 16.25
C GLY A 467 -1.81 -11.40 17.04
N LEU A 468 -1.50 -12.56 16.45
CA LEU A 468 -0.53 -13.46 17.07
C LEU A 468 0.86 -12.82 17.02
N GLY A 469 1.53 -12.73 18.17
CA GLY A 469 2.94 -12.37 18.22
C GLY A 469 3.36 -11.41 19.33
N TRP A 470 2.46 -11.00 20.23
CA TRP A 470 2.87 -10.18 21.38
C TRP A 470 3.89 -10.90 22.28
N LEU A 471 3.83 -12.23 22.30
CA LEU A 471 4.71 -13.08 23.11
C LEU A 471 5.62 -14.00 22.30
N ALA A 472 5.52 -14.02 20.97
CA ALA A 472 6.28 -14.95 20.14
C ALA A 472 6.71 -14.34 18.82
N LYS A 473 7.90 -14.72 18.37
CA LYS A 473 8.47 -14.27 17.11
C LYS A 473 8.97 -15.47 16.32
N VAL A 474 8.49 -15.60 15.09
CA VAL A 474 9.07 -16.50 14.09
C VAL A 474 9.94 -15.67 13.15
N GLY A 475 11.24 -15.71 13.38
CA GLY A 475 12.23 -14.92 12.65
C GLY A 475 13.07 -15.73 11.68
N ARG A 476 13.99 -15.02 11.04
CA ARG A 476 15.05 -15.58 10.20
C ARG A 476 16.32 -14.76 10.39
N THR A 477 17.44 -15.45 10.48
CA THR A 477 18.78 -14.87 10.39
C THR A 477 19.29 -15.02 8.95
N GLU A 478 19.53 -13.91 8.27
CA GLU A 478 19.86 -13.90 6.83
C GLU A 478 21.23 -14.53 6.56
N GLU A 479 22.21 -14.25 7.43
CA GLU A 479 23.60 -14.68 7.26
C GLU A 479 23.75 -16.21 7.33
N THR A 480 22.91 -16.85 8.14
CA THR A 480 22.97 -18.30 8.39
C THR A 480 21.86 -19.06 7.66
N ASN A 481 20.88 -18.37 7.09
CA ASN A 481 19.68 -18.96 6.50
C ASN A 481 18.87 -19.84 7.49
N ILE A 482 18.95 -19.52 8.78
CA ILE A 482 18.29 -20.25 9.86
C ILE A 482 16.99 -19.53 10.24
N ASP A 483 15.89 -20.26 10.18
CA ASP A 483 14.60 -19.84 10.73
C ASP A 483 14.57 -20.18 12.22
N TRP A 484 13.99 -19.30 13.03
CA TRP A 484 14.00 -19.48 14.48
C TRP A 484 12.70 -19.01 15.13
N PHE A 485 12.46 -19.55 16.32
CA PHE A 485 11.39 -19.17 17.23
C PHE A 485 11.95 -18.56 18.52
N GLU A 486 11.35 -17.48 18.97
CA GLU A 486 11.53 -16.89 20.30
C GLU A 486 10.16 -16.81 20.99
N GLY A 487 10.03 -17.33 22.20
CA GLY A 487 8.77 -17.30 22.94
C GLY A 487 8.57 -18.44 23.95
N PRO A 488 7.35 -18.61 24.49
CA PRO A 488 6.99 -19.68 25.41
C PRO A 488 7.20 -21.08 24.82
N CYS A 489 7.72 -22.00 25.63
CA CYS A 489 7.87 -23.39 25.25
C CYS A 489 7.80 -24.35 26.44
N ILE A 490 7.45 -25.60 26.14
CA ILE A 490 7.36 -26.73 27.07
C ILE A 490 8.21 -27.86 26.49
N ASP A 491 9.17 -28.34 27.26
CA ASP A 491 10.15 -29.34 26.78
C ASP A 491 9.54 -30.72 26.56
N SER A 492 8.49 -31.06 27.31
CA SER A 492 7.82 -32.35 27.19
C SER A 492 6.38 -32.24 27.67
N GLY A 493 5.44 -32.30 26.74
CA GLY A 493 4.02 -32.49 27.01
C GLY A 493 3.49 -33.71 26.27
N HIS A 494 2.73 -34.55 26.97
CA HIS A 494 2.09 -35.71 26.36
C HIS A 494 0.70 -35.31 25.85
N VAL A 495 0.53 -35.32 24.54
CA VAL A 495 -0.72 -35.01 23.84
C VAL A 495 -1.45 -36.30 23.56
N ARG A 496 -2.75 -36.35 23.84
CA ARG A 496 -3.60 -37.49 23.50
C ARG A 496 -5.01 -37.10 23.08
N GLY A 497 -5.65 -37.94 22.28
CA GLY A 497 -7.05 -37.76 21.85
C GLY A 497 -7.23 -36.75 20.73
N LEU A 498 -6.21 -36.55 19.90
CA LEU A 498 -6.26 -35.72 18.69
C LEU A 498 -5.80 -36.50 17.44
N ASP A 499 -5.79 -37.83 17.48
CA ASP A 499 -5.24 -38.71 16.43
C ASP A 499 -6.27 -39.13 15.37
N TYR A 500 -7.53 -38.74 15.53
CA TYR A 500 -8.64 -39.10 14.64
C TYR A 500 -9.09 -37.93 13.74
N GLU A 501 -9.73 -38.27 12.63
CA GLU A 501 -10.50 -37.33 11.78
C GLU A 501 -11.96 -37.31 12.25
N GLY A 502 -12.60 -36.14 12.29
CA GLY A 502 -13.98 -36.02 12.76
C GLY A 502 -14.76 -34.88 12.09
N GLU A 503 -16.05 -34.79 12.35
CA GLU A 503 -16.85 -33.62 11.97
C GLU A 503 -16.79 -32.58 13.10
N GLY A 504 -16.05 -31.50 12.88
CA GLY A 504 -15.95 -30.35 13.80
C GLY A 504 -14.66 -30.27 14.63
N PRO A 505 -14.58 -29.35 15.61
CA PRO A 505 -13.45 -29.19 16.50
C PRO A 505 -13.10 -30.48 17.24
N ARG A 506 -11.82 -30.84 17.25
CA ARG A 506 -11.32 -32.03 17.96
C ARG A 506 -10.83 -31.64 19.33
N GLN A 507 -11.08 -32.48 20.33
CA GLN A 507 -10.74 -32.19 21.71
C GLN A 507 -9.87 -33.31 22.29
N GLY A 508 -8.75 -32.92 22.89
CA GLY A 508 -7.82 -33.83 23.53
C GLY A 508 -7.41 -33.39 24.93
N ASP A 509 -6.39 -34.05 25.44
CA ASP A 509 -5.73 -33.72 26.70
C ASP A 509 -4.24 -33.44 26.47
N LEU A 510 -3.72 -32.39 27.08
CA LEU A 510 -2.30 -32.15 27.29
C LEU A 510 -1.93 -32.52 28.72
N ILE A 511 -0.97 -33.43 28.88
CA ILE A 511 -0.45 -33.86 30.18
C ILE A 511 0.98 -33.37 30.34
N VAL A 512 1.23 -32.54 31.36
CA VAL A 512 2.55 -31.98 31.69
C VAL A 512 2.93 -32.27 33.13
N GLY A 513 4.22 -32.41 33.41
CA GLY A 513 4.75 -32.58 34.78
C GLY A 513 5.24 -31.25 35.34
N ASP A 514 4.84 -30.89 36.55
CA ASP A 514 5.39 -29.72 37.25
C ASP A 514 6.80 -29.98 37.82
N PHE A 515 7.41 -28.97 38.44
CA PHE A 515 8.74 -29.07 39.05
C PHE A 515 8.83 -30.10 40.19
N ASN A 516 7.71 -30.52 40.77
CA ASN A 516 7.62 -31.57 41.77
C ASN A 516 7.37 -32.97 41.17
N GLY A 517 7.24 -33.06 39.83
CA GLY A 517 6.90 -34.28 39.11
C GLY A 517 5.40 -34.64 39.15
N THR A 518 4.53 -33.76 39.67
CA THR A 518 3.08 -33.98 39.65
C THR A 518 2.56 -33.76 38.24
N ARG A 519 1.74 -34.68 37.74
CA ARG A 519 1.16 -34.60 36.39
C ARG A 519 -0.14 -33.80 36.44
N HIS A 520 -0.24 -32.79 35.57
CA HIS A 520 -1.39 -31.93 35.39
C HIS A 520 -1.98 -32.18 34.00
N THR A 521 -3.31 -32.14 33.88
CA THR A 521 -4.02 -32.41 32.62
C THR A 521 -4.84 -31.19 32.22
N PHE A 522 -4.66 -30.74 30.98
CA PHE A 522 -5.33 -29.58 30.41
C PHE A 522 -6.14 -29.99 29.18
N LYS A 523 -7.29 -29.35 28.98
CA LYS A 523 -8.07 -29.53 27.76
C LYS A 523 -7.46 -28.72 26.62
N ILE A 524 -7.34 -29.37 25.47
CA ILE A 524 -6.80 -28.79 24.23
C ILE A 524 -7.78 -28.99 23.09
N PHE A 525 -7.74 -28.07 22.12
CA PHE A 525 -8.70 -28.00 21.03
C PHE A 525 -7.98 -27.83 19.70
N ALA A 526 -8.41 -28.55 18.67
CA ALA A 526 -7.90 -28.42 17.32
C ALA A 526 -9.07 -28.17 16.36
N ASP A 527 -9.19 -26.94 15.88
CA ASP A 527 -10.22 -26.50 14.92
C ASP A 527 -9.86 -26.86 13.47
N HIS A 528 -9.16 -27.98 13.28
CA HIS A 528 -8.74 -28.52 12.00
C HIS A 528 -8.75 -30.05 12.04
N GLN A 529 -8.76 -30.66 10.85
CA GLN A 529 -8.86 -32.12 10.70
C GLN A 529 -7.53 -32.84 10.59
N TYR A 530 -6.40 -32.12 10.49
CA TYR A 530 -5.08 -32.76 10.42
C TYR A 530 -4.72 -33.49 11.74
N PRO A 531 -4.54 -34.82 11.74
CA PRO A 531 -4.37 -35.60 12.96
C PRO A 531 -3.07 -35.28 13.70
N ILE A 532 -3.12 -35.37 15.03
CA ILE A 532 -1.98 -35.24 15.94
C ILE A 532 -1.88 -36.56 16.70
N PRO A 533 -0.94 -37.45 16.35
CA PRO A 533 -0.81 -38.74 17.00
C PRO A 533 -0.60 -38.60 18.50
N ASP A 534 -1.12 -39.55 19.27
CA ASP A 534 -0.85 -39.63 20.70
C ASP A 534 0.66 -39.79 20.94
N GLY A 535 1.24 -38.94 21.79
CA GLY A 535 2.69 -38.90 21.92
C GLY A 535 3.22 -37.80 22.82
N SER A 536 4.52 -37.85 23.08
CA SER A 536 5.23 -36.79 23.80
C SER A 536 5.89 -35.85 22.80
N TYR A 537 5.62 -34.55 22.95
CA TYR A 537 6.07 -33.51 22.04
C TYR A 537 6.76 -32.38 22.79
N ILE A 538 7.60 -31.64 22.05
CA ILE A 538 7.97 -30.29 22.41
C ILE A 538 6.81 -29.39 21.96
N LEU A 539 6.44 -28.44 22.81
CA LEU A 539 5.41 -27.46 22.48
C LEU A 539 6.02 -26.07 22.50
N ILE A 540 5.79 -25.30 21.44
CA ILE A 540 6.10 -23.87 21.40
C ILE A 540 4.82 -23.10 21.22
N GLY A 541 4.68 -21.96 21.90
CA GLY A 541 3.39 -21.32 22.09
C GLY A 541 3.40 -19.83 21.79
N THR A 542 2.24 -19.29 21.46
CA THR A 542 1.95 -17.87 21.37
C THR A 542 0.58 -17.57 21.96
N ARG A 543 0.36 -16.33 22.39
CA ARG A 543 -0.93 -15.89 22.93
C ARG A 543 -1.62 -14.98 21.93
N GLY A 544 -2.88 -15.26 21.64
CA GLY A 544 -3.77 -14.37 20.89
C GLY A 544 -4.38 -13.28 21.76
N TRP A 545 -5.13 -12.37 21.15
CA TRP A 545 -5.76 -11.24 21.86
C TRP A 545 -6.85 -11.67 22.84
N ASP A 546 -7.58 -12.75 22.56
CA ASP A 546 -8.69 -13.23 23.39
C ASP A 546 -8.26 -14.12 24.58
N ASN A 547 -6.99 -14.03 24.98
CA ASN A 547 -6.35 -14.90 25.98
C ASN A 547 -6.27 -16.40 25.61
N GLU A 548 -6.73 -16.77 24.42
CA GLU A 548 -6.45 -18.07 23.83
C GLU A 548 -4.96 -18.21 23.54
N THR A 549 -4.42 -19.39 23.81
CA THR A 549 -3.01 -19.72 23.58
C THR A 549 -2.93 -20.77 22.48
N PHE A 550 -2.18 -20.46 21.44
CA PHE A 550 -1.92 -21.37 20.32
C PHE A 550 -0.58 -22.06 20.55
N TRP A 551 -0.55 -23.36 20.34
CA TRP A 551 0.62 -24.20 20.50
C TRP A 551 0.91 -24.94 19.21
N ALA A 552 2.16 -24.89 18.76
CA ALA A 552 2.66 -25.81 17.76
C ALA A 552 3.32 -27.00 18.47
N VAL A 553 2.92 -28.20 18.08
CA VAL A 553 3.54 -29.45 18.53
C VAL A 553 4.61 -29.85 17.54
N GLY A 554 5.74 -30.31 18.06
CA GLY A 554 6.85 -30.77 17.23
C GLY A 554 7.74 -31.78 17.92
N ILE A 555 8.57 -32.40 17.10
CA ILE A 555 9.52 -33.43 17.51
C ILE A 555 10.93 -32.84 17.32
N PRO A 556 11.83 -33.00 18.29
CA PRO A 556 13.22 -32.60 18.09
C PRO A 556 13.90 -33.54 17.08
N ARG A 557 14.50 -32.95 16.05
CA ARG A 557 15.38 -33.69 15.14
C ARG A 557 16.71 -34.02 15.82
N GLN A 558 17.51 -34.88 15.18
CA GLN A 558 18.82 -35.29 15.71
C GLN A 558 19.80 -34.12 15.88
N ASP A 559 19.63 -33.06 15.10
CA ASP A 559 20.40 -31.81 15.14
C ASP A 559 19.85 -30.78 16.15
N GLY A 560 18.78 -31.12 16.88
CA GLY A 560 18.13 -30.25 17.86
C GLY A 560 17.18 -29.22 17.25
N ILE A 561 16.89 -29.28 15.95
CA ILE A 561 15.95 -28.39 15.27
C ILE A 561 14.51 -28.89 15.52
N PHE A 562 13.60 -27.95 15.76
CA PHE A 562 12.18 -28.24 15.95
C PHE A 562 11.51 -28.57 14.61
N GLU A 563 11.01 -29.79 14.47
CA GLU A 563 10.19 -30.21 13.32
C GLU A 563 8.72 -30.13 13.70
N LYS A 564 7.98 -29.24 13.05
CA LYS A 564 6.55 -29.05 13.28
C LYS A 564 5.78 -30.30 12.87
N VAL A 565 4.86 -30.73 13.72
CA VAL A 565 3.88 -31.80 13.41
C VAL A 565 2.51 -31.21 13.15
N SER A 566 2.02 -30.33 14.02
CA SER A 566 0.69 -29.71 13.91
C SER A 566 0.52 -28.56 14.90
N VAL A 567 -0.68 -28.01 15.02
CA VAL A 567 -1.04 -26.96 15.99
C VAL A 567 -2.28 -27.33 16.80
N PHE A 568 -2.51 -26.70 17.95
CA PHE A 568 -3.77 -26.73 18.69
C PHE A 568 -3.89 -25.46 19.53
N SER A 569 -5.08 -25.17 20.07
CA SER A 569 -5.29 -24.09 21.03
C SER A 569 -5.69 -24.59 22.42
N MET A 570 -5.49 -23.74 23.41
CA MET A 570 -5.95 -23.95 24.77
C MET A 570 -6.38 -22.65 25.45
N PRO A 571 -7.31 -22.70 26.41
CA PRO A 571 -7.65 -21.55 27.24
C PRO A 571 -6.49 -21.21 28.20
N ASP A 572 -6.00 -19.98 28.13
CA ASP A 572 -5.10 -19.31 29.09
C ASP A 572 -3.80 -20.03 29.50
N ILE A 573 -2.66 -19.44 29.14
CA ILE A 573 -1.32 -19.91 29.52
C ILE A 573 -0.98 -19.74 31.01
N GLN A 574 -1.72 -18.91 31.77
CA GLN A 574 -1.35 -18.56 33.15
C GLN A 574 -1.23 -19.78 34.08
N GLN A 575 -2.08 -20.79 33.91
CA GLN A 575 -2.03 -22.00 34.73
C GLN A 575 -0.73 -22.77 34.49
N LEU A 576 -0.28 -22.87 33.24
CA LEU A 576 0.99 -23.50 32.90
C LEU A 576 2.19 -22.69 33.43
N CYS A 577 2.12 -21.35 33.36
CA CYS A 577 3.13 -20.49 33.96
C CYS A 577 3.22 -20.68 35.49
N ALA A 578 2.08 -20.78 36.18
CA ALA A 578 2.03 -20.99 37.63
C ALA A 578 2.63 -22.34 38.07
N LEU A 579 2.57 -23.36 37.21
CA LEU A 579 3.20 -24.67 37.44
C LEU A 579 4.71 -24.67 37.15
N GLY A 580 5.26 -23.58 36.60
CA GLY A 580 6.68 -23.48 36.24
C GLY A 580 7.10 -24.39 35.08
N VAL A 581 6.15 -24.87 34.28
CA VAL A 581 6.44 -25.78 33.13
C VAL A 581 6.75 -25.03 31.84
N VAL A 582 6.37 -23.75 31.77
CA VAL A 582 6.65 -22.89 30.61
C VAL A 582 8.01 -22.23 30.81
N ARG A 583 8.92 -22.47 29.88
CA ARG A 583 10.18 -21.72 29.77
C ARG A 583 10.14 -20.76 28.59
N TRP A 584 11.02 -19.77 28.60
CA TRP A 584 11.21 -18.89 27.45
C TRP A 584 12.36 -19.40 26.58
N ALA A 585 12.08 -19.74 25.32
CA ALA A 585 13.10 -20.01 24.33
C ALA A 585 13.61 -18.68 23.76
N ALA A 586 14.90 -18.40 23.94
CA ALA A 586 15.52 -17.20 23.38
C ALA A 586 15.74 -17.31 21.85
N GLN A 587 16.12 -18.49 21.36
CA GLN A 587 16.26 -18.76 19.94
C GLN A 587 16.29 -20.28 19.69
N MET A 588 15.16 -20.85 19.28
CA MET A 588 15.03 -22.26 18.90
C MET A 588 15.01 -22.36 17.37
N GLY A 589 15.85 -23.22 16.78
CA GLY A 589 15.86 -23.44 15.33
C GLY A 589 14.59 -24.14 14.86
N LEU A 590 14.03 -23.68 13.74
CA LEU A 590 12.85 -24.27 13.10
C LEU A 590 13.24 -25.00 11.82
N CYS A 591 12.66 -26.20 11.62
CA CYS A 591 12.91 -27.02 10.44
C CYS A 591 12.12 -26.51 9.25
#